data_AF-A0A8T3LJ86-F1
#
_entry.id   AF-A0A8T3LJ86-F1
#
_cell.length_a   1.000
_cell.length_b   1.000
_cell.length_c   1.000
_cell.angle_alpha   90.00
_cell.angle_beta   90.00
_cell.angle_gamma   90.00
#
_symmetry.space_group_name_H-M   'P 1'
#
loop_
_entity.id
_entity.type
_entity.pdbx_description
1 polymer ?
#
loop_
_entity_poly.entity_id
_entity_poly.type
_entity_poly.pdbx_seq_one_letter_code
_entity_poly.pdbx_strand_id
1 'polypeptide(L)'
;LELTATADMPDEVLTKMHKITGLFMRDGGDAAGALAHLQRATQLDCQAGVKKEIERLERELKPKPEPQPKAATRAPRKTRSVTPAKRGRPKKKAS
;
A
#
# COMPACT_ATOMS: atom_id res chain seq x y z
N LEU A 1 -7.55 -3.31 -20.97
CA LEU A 1 -8.00 -4.71 -20.92
C LEU A 1 -9.26 -4.83 -21.76
N GLU A 2 -9.12 -4.81 -23.07
CA GLU A 2 -10.26 -4.90 -24.00
C GLU A 2 -10.71 -6.35 -24.20
N LEU A 3 -9.84 -7.31 -23.84
CA LEU A 3 -10.07 -8.75 -23.97
C LEU A 3 -11.22 -9.27 -23.09
N THR A 4 -11.55 -8.58 -21.99
CA THR A 4 -12.68 -8.93 -21.10
C THR A 4 -13.89 -8.03 -21.30
N ALA A 5 -13.85 -7.07 -22.24
CA ALA A 5 -14.96 -6.15 -22.48
C ALA A 5 -16.19 -6.86 -23.09
N THR A 6 -15.99 -8.03 -23.70
CA THR A 6 -17.03 -8.83 -24.35
C THR A 6 -17.50 -10.02 -23.51
N ALA A 7 -16.87 -10.27 -22.36
CA ALA A 7 -17.29 -11.30 -21.42
C ALA A 7 -18.17 -10.64 -20.35
N ASP A 8 -19.30 -11.25 -20.03
CA ASP A 8 -20.25 -10.78 -19.01
C ASP A 8 -19.66 -10.96 -17.59
N MET A 9 -18.62 -10.18 -17.30
CA MET A 9 -17.98 -10.11 -16.00
C MET A 9 -18.59 -8.94 -15.23
N PRO A 10 -19.27 -9.19 -14.09
CA PRO A 10 -19.83 -8.11 -13.30
C PRO A 10 -18.71 -7.18 -12.79
N ASP A 11 -19.04 -5.90 -12.64
CA ASP A 11 -18.10 -4.83 -12.25
C ASP A 11 -17.29 -5.17 -11.00
N GLU A 12 -17.85 -5.95 -10.07
CA GLU A 12 -17.16 -6.42 -8.88
C GLU A 12 -15.89 -7.23 -9.20
N VAL A 13 -15.94 -8.08 -10.23
CA VAL A 13 -14.80 -8.93 -10.61
C VAL A 13 -13.78 -8.11 -11.38
N LEU A 14 -14.23 -7.25 -12.30
CA LEU A 14 -13.35 -6.31 -13.01
C LEU A 14 -12.62 -5.39 -12.02
N THR A 15 -13.33 -4.88 -11.02
CA THR A 15 -12.76 -4.09 -9.93
C THR A 15 -11.69 -4.85 -9.16
N LYS A 16 -11.99 -6.09 -8.73
CA LYS A 16 -11.02 -6.95 -8.01
C LYS A 16 -9.77 -7.21 -8.87
N MET A 17 -9.93 -7.46 -10.16
CA MET A 17 -8.84 -7.65 -11.11
C MET A 17 -7.97 -6.39 -11.25
N HIS A 18 -8.59 -5.24 -11.46
CA HIS A 18 -7.89 -3.96 -11.55
C HIS A 18 -7.15 -3.62 -10.25
N LYS A 19 -7.75 -3.93 -9.10
CA LYS A 19 -7.12 -3.78 -7.78
C LYS A 19 -5.88 -4.65 -7.62
N ILE A 20 -5.98 -5.95 -7.91
CA ILE A 20 -4.84 -6.88 -7.79
C ILE A 20 -3.71 -6.46 -8.75
N THR A 21 -4.07 -6.10 -9.98
CA THR A 21 -3.09 -5.65 -10.99
C THR A 21 -2.38 -4.38 -10.53
N GLY A 22 -3.12 -3.38 -10.03
CA GLY A 22 -2.53 -2.15 -9.51
C GLY A 22 -1.60 -2.37 -8.32
N LEU A 23 -1.97 -3.28 -7.40
CA LEU A 23 -1.12 -3.67 -6.28
C LEU A 23 0.15 -4.39 -6.73
N PHE A 24 0.03 -5.29 -7.71
CA PHE A 24 1.18 -6.00 -8.28
C PHE A 24 2.15 -5.03 -8.97
N MET A 25 1.65 -4.07 -9.76
CA MET A 25 2.48 -3.07 -10.45
C MET A 25 3.19 -2.14 -9.46
N ARG A 26 2.52 -1.76 -8.37
CA ARG A 26 3.16 -1.01 -7.27
C ARG A 26 4.33 -1.78 -6.68
N ASP A 27 4.13 -3.06 -6.40
CA ASP A 27 5.17 -3.91 -5.82
C ASP A 27 6.33 -4.15 -6.83
N GLY A 28 6.03 -4.09 -8.14
CA GLY A 28 7.01 -4.08 -9.23
C GLY A 28 7.72 -2.75 -9.47
N GLY A 29 7.37 -1.68 -8.74
CA GLY A 29 7.97 -0.35 -8.88
C GLY A 29 7.36 0.53 -9.98
N ASP A 30 6.32 0.07 -10.67
CA ASP A 30 5.59 0.86 -11.65
C ASP A 30 4.42 1.60 -10.99
N ALA A 31 4.74 2.73 -10.38
CA ALA A 31 3.76 3.59 -9.72
C ALA A 31 2.76 4.22 -10.71
N ALA A 32 3.19 4.53 -11.93
CA ALA A 32 2.35 5.16 -12.94
C ALA A 32 1.30 4.17 -13.51
N GLY A 33 1.74 2.96 -13.85
CA GLY A 33 0.85 1.87 -14.27
C GLY A 33 -0.11 1.48 -13.15
N ALA A 34 0.38 1.35 -11.91
CA ALA A 34 -0.45 1.06 -10.75
C ALA A 34 -1.60 2.07 -10.58
N LEU A 35 -1.28 3.36 -10.68
CA LEU A 35 -2.26 4.45 -10.56
C LEU A 35 -3.38 4.31 -11.60
N ALA A 36 -3.03 4.08 -12.87
CA ALA A 36 -4.01 3.91 -13.95
C ALA A 36 -4.98 2.74 -13.69
N HIS A 37 -4.48 1.60 -13.21
CA HIS A 37 -5.32 0.45 -12.90
C HIS A 37 -6.23 0.70 -11.68
N LEU A 38 -5.73 1.35 -10.63
CA LEU A 38 -6.54 1.67 -9.44
C LEU A 38 -7.61 2.75 -9.71
N GLN A 39 -7.33 3.71 -10.59
CA GLN A 39 -8.32 4.68 -11.05
C GLN A 39 -9.46 4.00 -11.81
N ARG A 40 -9.16 3.04 -12.70
CA ARG A 40 -10.20 2.24 -13.37
C ARG A 40 -11.02 1.41 -12.37
N ALA A 41 -10.41 0.80 -11.36
CA ALA A 41 -11.14 0.12 -10.30
C ALA A 41 -12.12 1.06 -9.57
N THR A 42 -11.72 2.32 -9.33
CA THR A 42 -12.56 3.32 -8.65
C THR A 42 -13.74 3.79 -9.51
N GLN A 43 -13.56 3.82 -10.83
CA GLN A 43 -14.61 4.17 -11.78
C GLN A 43 -15.69 3.08 -11.87
N LEU A 44 -15.29 1.81 -11.78
CA LEU A 44 -16.19 0.66 -11.77
C LEU A 44 -16.88 0.49 -10.41
N ASP A 45 -16.11 0.60 -9.33
CA ASP A 45 -16.63 0.50 -7.97
C ASP A 45 -15.97 1.52 -7.03
N CYS A 46 -16.78 2.47 -6.57
CA CYS A 46 -16.39 3.48 -5.61
C CYS A 46 -16.01 2.90 -4.22
N GLN A 47 -16.43 1.67 -3.92
CA GLN A 47 -16.19 0.95 -2.66
C GLN A 47 -15.00 -0.02 -2.74
N ALA A 48 -14.24 -0.04 -3.84
CA ALA A 48 -13.07 -0.90 -4.02
C ALA A 48 -11.98 -0.74 -2.93
N GLY A 49 -12.01 0.36 -2.17
CA GLY A 49 -11.09 0.64 -1.07
C GLY A 49 -9.71 1.13 -1.50
N VAL A 50 -9.54 1.49 -2.77
CA VAL A 50 -8.24 1.85 -3.37
C VAL A 50 -7.94 3.37 -3.36
N LYS A 51 -8.87 4.20 -2.87
CA LYS A 51 -8.73 5.68 -2.87
C LYS A 51 -7.47 6.17 -2.16
N LYS A 52 -7.17 5.60 -0.98
CA LYS A 52 -5.95 5.93 -0.22
C LYS A 52 -4.67 5.48 -0.94
N GLU A 53 -4.75 4.39 -1.70
CA GLU A 53 -3.62 3.87 -2.46
C GLU A 53 -3.32 4.77 -3.66
N ILE A 54 -4.36 5.27 -4.34
CA ILE A 54 -4.24 6.28 -5.40
C ILE A 54 -3.61 7.56 -4.85
N GLU A 55 -4.12 8.12 -3.74
CA GLU A 55 -3.53 9.32 -3.13
C GLU A 55 -2.06 9.14 -2.75
N ARG A 56 -1.69 7.94 -2.24
CA ARG A 56 -0.31 7.61 -1.90
C ARG A 56 0.57 7.56 -3.14
N LEU A 57 0.12 6.86 -4.20
CA LEU A 57 0.83 6.75 -5.46
C LEU A 57 0.98 8.10 -6.16
N GLU A 58 -0.07 8.93 -6.17
CA GLU A 58 -0.02 10.28 -6.74
C GLU A 58 0.99 11.18 -6.04
N ARG A 59 1.16 11.03 -4.71
CA ARG A 59 2.21 11.73 -3.97
C ARG A 59 3.59 11.19 -4.27
N GLU A 60 3.74 9.88 -4.41
CA GLU A 60 5.02 9.22 -4.75
C GLU A 60 5.46 9.48 -6.19
N LEU A 61 4.52 9.74 -7.10
CA LEU A 61 4.79 10.08 -8.50
C LEU A 61 5.10 11.57 -8.72
N LYS A 62 4.67 12.45 -7.81
CA LYS A 62 4.87 13.92 -7.89
C LYS A 62 6.26 14.45 -7.49
N PRO A 63 7.21 13.73 -6.85
CA PRO A 63 8.63 14.05 -6.98
C PRO A 63 9.14 13.58 -8.36
N LYS A 64 9.85 14.47 -9.07
CA LYS A 64 10.36 14.32 -10.44
C LYS A 64 11.01 12.95 -10.74
N PRO A 65 10.94 12.50 -12.01
CA PRO A 65 10.93 11.10 -12.42
C PRO A 65 12.35 10.53 -12.58
N GLU A 66 12.54 9.27 -12.20
CA GLU A 66 13.53 8.42 -12.85
C GLU A 66 13.05 6.94 -12.83
N PRO A 67 13.04 6.27 -13.99
CA PRO A 67 12.55 4.90 -14.12
C PRO A 67 13.66 3.94 -13.71
N GLN A 68 13.54 3.25 -12.58
CA GLN A 68 14.47 2.16 -12.31
C GLN A 68 13.78 0.99 -11.56
N PRO A 69 13.87 -0.23 -12.11
CA PRO A 69 13.43 -1.45 -11.46
C PRO A 69 14.42 -1.80 -10.35
N LYS A 70 13.98 -2.11 -9.13
CA LYS A 70 14.80 -2.83 -8.13
C LYS A 70 14.00 -3.33 -6.93
N ALA A 71 13.83 -4.66 -6.92
CA ALA A 71 13.99 -5.56 -5.79
C ALA A 71 13.52 -5.05 -4.40
N ALA A 72 12.33 -5.48 -4.01
CA ALA A 72 11.83 -5.36 -2.65
C ALA A 72 12.67 -6.20 -1.66
N THR A 73 13.64 -5.56 -0.98
CA THR A 73 14.12 -6.07 0.31
C THR A 73 13.26 -5.45 1.40
N ARG A 74 12.17 -6.14 1.78
CA ARG A 74 11.29 -5.71 2.88
C ARG A 74 12.01 -5.92 4.22
N ALA A 75 12.46 -4.85 4.87
CA ALA A 75 12.88 -4.89 6.26
C ALA A 75 11.65 -4.92 7.21
N PRO A 76 11.68 -5.68 8.33
CA PRO A 76 10.51 -5.92 9.17
C PRO A 76 10.14 -4.72 10.04
N ARG A 77 8.82 -4.51 10.20
CA ARG A 77 8.21 -3.47 11.04
C ARG A 77 8.53 -3.72 12.52
N LYS A 78 9.32 -2.82 13.13
CA LYS A 78 9.73 -2.85 14.55
C LYS A 78 8.50 -2.72 15.46
N THR A 79 8.27 -3.72 16.31
CA THR A 79 7.25 -3.68 17.37
C THR A 79 7.69 -2.70 18.46
N ARG A 80 6.77 -1.83 18.90
CA ARG A 80 7.03 -0.80 19.92
C ARG A 80 7.25 -1.48 21.27
N SER A 81 8.45 -1.32 21.82
CA SER A 81 8.83 -1.70 23.17
C SER A 81 8.07 -0.86 24.21
N VAL A 82 7.26 -1.51 25.05
CA VAL A 82 6.69 -0.88 26.24
C VAL A 82 7.62 -1.18 27.41
N THR A 83 8.39 -0.20 27.86
CA THR A 83 9.11 -0.23 29.14
C THR A 83 8.33 0.57 30.17
N PRO A 84 7.87 -0.01 31.30
CA PRO A 84 7.37 0.76 32.42
C PRO A 84 8.50 1.11 33.40
N ALA A 85 8.32 2.26 34.05
CA ALA A 85 9.36 3.13 34.57
C ALA A 85 10.09 2.65 35.85
N LYS A 86 11.33 3.15 35.93
CA LYS A 86 12.30 3.13 37.02
C LYS A 86 11.68 3.63 38.34
N ARG A 87 11.34 2.73 39.27
CA ARG A 87 11.01 3.09 40.67
C ARG A 87 12.29 3.05 41.50
N GLY A 88 12.85 4.24 41.74
CA GLY A 88 14.06 4.45 42.52
C GLY A 88 13.90 4.08 44.00
N ARG A 89 14.96 3.46 44.52
CA ARG A 89 15.26 3.09 45.92
C ARG A 89 15.38 4.34 46.80
N PRO A 90 15.09 4.24 48.12
CA PRO A 90 16.14 4.62 49.06
C PRO A 90 16.33 3.63 50.23
N LYS A 91 17.50 3.77 50.85
CA LYS A 91 18.11 2.95 51.90
C LYS A 91 17.51 3.24 53.27
N LYS A 92 17.45 2.25 54.18
CA LYS A 92 17.75 2.50 55.61
C LYS A 92 18.32 1.25 56.28
N LYS A 93 19.24 1.50 57.20
CA LYS A 93 20.17 0.57 57.83
C LYS A 93 19.65 0.08 59.19
N ALA A 94 20.32 -0.99 59.64
CA ALA A 94 20.89 -1.21 60.98
C ALA A 94 20.11 -2.05 62.00
N SER A 95 20.95 -2.90 62.63
CA SER A 95 20.82 -3.73 63.83
C SER A 95 19.96 -5.00 63.74
#